data_AF-A0A6M2E8E5-F1
#
_entry.id   AF-A0A6M2E8E5-F1
#
_cell.length_a   1.000
_cell.length_b   1.000
_cell.length_c   1.000
_cell.angle_alpha   90.00
_cell.angle_beta   90.00
_cell.angle_gamma   90.00
#
_symmetry.space_group_name_H-M   'P 1'
#
loop_
_entity.id
_entity.type
_entity.pdbx_description
1 polymer ?
#
loop_
_entity_poly.entity_id
_entity_poly.type
_entity_poly.pdbx_seq_one_letter_code
_entity_poly.pdbx_strand_id
1 'polypeptide(L)'
;CHWAHNYVASVNDGGFCQPQHDVQRHGTFYAVCQTVFYVFAFHHKGIASGDKGLQYLRDLNLEGLVMCPLNPLKSCLAAVVKQFASVARHYQLVYCYSVIERNQRLALPTASCDDDGVHAGDVVLDAFFPFDPYLLKRTGRWIEPLYRKFEKTEDDPLVLDDEPEDEEDEPVCRSPKSPSCVAEMFSYGTSPGFKRSLSYGHHR
;
A
#
# COMPACT_ATOMS: atom_id res chain seq x y z
N CYS A 1 -6.41 -20.68 1.00
CA CYS A 1 -5.38 -20.30 0.01
C CYS A 1 -5.05 -21.38 -1.04
N HIS A 2 -5.85 -22.44 -1.21
CA HIS A 2 -5.52 -23.57 -2.10
C HIS A 2 -5.20 -23.20 -3.55
N TRP A 3 -5.99 -22.30 -4.16
CA TRP A 3 -5.76 -21.88 -5.55
C TRP A 3 -4.37 -21.26 -5.75
N ALA A 4 -3.95 -20.37 -4.85
CA ALA A 4 -2.65 -19.69 -4.95
C ALA A 4 -1.48 -20.67 -4.78
N HIS A 5 -1.60 -21.62 -3.86
CA HIS A 5 -0.61 -22.69 -3.68
C HIS A 5 -0.50 -23.61 -4.91
N ASN A 6 -1.64 -24.02 -5.48
CA ASN A 6 -1.67 -24.81 -6.71
C ASN A 6 -1.07 -24.04 -7.89
N TYR A 7 -1.30 -22.73 -7.97
CA TYR A 7 -0.69 -21.88 -8.98
C TYR A 7 0.83 -21.88 -8.86
N VAL A 8 1.37 -21.63 -7.66
CA VAL A 8 2.83 -21.67 -7.40
C VAL A 8 3.41 -23.04 -7.77
N ALA A 9 2.74 -24.14 -7.40
CA ALA A 9 3.17 -25.48 -7.76
C ALA A 9 3.21 -25.70 -9.29
N SER A 10 2.18 -25.26 -10.01
CA SER A 10 2.12 -25.39 -11.48
C SER A 10 3.21 -24.59 -12.21
N VAL A 11 3.60 -23.44 -11.65
CA VAL A 11 4.64 -22.58 -12.22
C VAL A 11 6.03 -23.16 -11.97
N ASN A 12 6.23 -23.83 -10.84
CA ASN A 12 7.50 -24.50 -10.51
C ASN A 12 7.73 -25.78 -11.35
N ASP A 13 6.68 -26.44 -11.84
CA ASP A 13 6.76 -27.66 -12.67
C ASP A 13 7.14 -27.36 -14.14
N GLY A 14 7.10 -26.09 -14.55
CA GLY A 14 7.26 -25.63 -15.94
C GLY A 14 8.67 -25.65 -16.55
N GLY A 15 9.67 -26.27 -15.91
CA GLY A 15 11.02 -26.47 -16.47
C GLY A 15 12.09 -25.46 -16.03
N PHE A 16 13.31 -25.62 -16.59
CA PHE A 16 14.63 -25.12 -16.12
C PHE A 16 14.81 -23.61 -15.84
N CYS A 17 13.86 -22.74 -16.20
CA CYS A 17 13.97 -21.31 -15.96
C CYS A 17 13.22 -20.93 -14.68
N GLN A 18 13.91 -20.27 -13.73
CA GLN A 18 13.26 -19.81 -12.51
C GLN A 18 12.05 -18.89 -12.85
N PRO A 19 10.91 -19.06 -12.17
CA PRO A 19 9.77 -18.17 -12.35
C PRO A 19 10.22 -16.73 -12.04
N GLN A 20 10.03 -15.83 -13.00
CA GLN A 20 10.37 -14.43 -12.84
C GLN A 20 9.15 -13.63 -12.38
N HIS A 21 9.43 -12.52 -11.69
CA HIS A 21 8.42 -11.51 -11.37
C HIS A 21 7.94 -10.86 -12.67
N ASP A 22 6.68 -11.07 -13.02
CA ASP A 22 6.04 -10.50 -14.21
C ASP A 22 4.56 -10.28 -13.92
N VAL A 23 4.18 -9.01 -13.73
CA VAL A 23 2.83 -8.61 -13.36
C VAL A 23 1.83 -8.82 -14.50
N GLN A 24 2.25 -8.75 -15.75
CA GLN A 24 1.37 -8.99 -16.89
C GLN A 24 1.02 -10.48 -17.01
N ARG A 25 2.01 -11.35 -16.77
CA ARG A 25 1.80 -12.80 -16.83
C ARG A 25 1.10 -13.37 -15.60
N HIS A 26 1.42 -12.85 -14.42
CA HIS A 26 0.97 -13.40 -13.13
C HIS A 26 -0.06 -12.50 -12.42
N GLY A 27 -0.69 -11.55 -13.13
CA GLY A 27 -1.60 -10.55 -12.54
C GLY A 27 -2.70 -11.12 -11.64
N THR A 28 -3.37 -12.20 -12.06
CA THR A 28 -4.40 -12.87 -11.24
C THR A 28 -3.82 -13.43 -9.94
N PHE A 29 -2.61 -13.99 -9.98
CA PHE A 29 -1.94 -14.49 -8.78
C PHE A 29 -1.66 -13.35 -7.80
N TYR A 30 -1.13 -12.22 -8.28
CA TYR A 30 -0.89 -11.06 -7.43
C TYR A 30 -2.19 -10.50 -6.85
N ALA A 31 -3.27 -10.42 -7.64
CA ALA A 31 -4.57 -9.96 -7.14
C ALA A 31 -5.14 -10.87 -6.03
N VAL A 32 -4.99 -12.19 -6.18
CA VAL A 32 -5.38 -13.15 -5.14
C VAL A 32 -4.51 -13.00 -3.89
N CYS A 33 -3.19 -12.87 -4.04
CA CYS A 33 -2.28 -12.64 -2.92
C CYS A 33 -2.61 -11.33 -2.19
N GLN A 34 -2.85 -10.23 -2.90
CA GLN A 34 -3.28 -8.95 -2.31
C GLN A 34 -4.57 -9.12 -1.52
N THR A 35 -5.55 -9.86 -2.06
CA THR A 35 -6.81 -10.15 -1.36
C THR A 35 -6.57 -10.96 -0.08
N VAL A 36 -5.75 -12.01 -0.15
CA VAL A 36 -5.41 -12.85 1.00
C VAL A 36 -4.69 -12.02 2.08
N PHE A 37 -3.70 -11.21 1.69
CA PHE A 37 -2.96 -10.36 2.62
C PHE A 37 -3.85 -9.31 3.25
N TYR A 38 -4.72 -8.66 2.48
CA TYR A 38 -5.68 -7.68 2.97
C TYR A 38 -6.65 -8.30 3.98
N VAL A 39 -7.32 -9.40 3.62
CA VAL A 39 -8.28 -10.06 4.51
C VAL A 39 -7.60 -10.54 5.79
N PHE A 40 -6.40 -11.13 5.69
CA PHE A 40 -5.64 -11.52 6.86
C PHE A 40 -5.28 -10.30 7.73
N ALA A 41 -4.68 -9.26 7.15
CA ALA A 41 -4.22 -8.10 7.90
C ALA A 41 -5.36 -7.37 8.64
N PHE A 42 -6.50 -7.16 7.99
CA PHE A 42 -7.59 -6.35 8.54
C PHE A 42 -8.71 -7.16 9.24
N HIS A 43 -8.71 -8.49 9.13
CA HIS A 43 -9.68 -9.37 9.80
C HIS A 43 -9.06 -10.48 10.67
N HIS A 44 -7.75 -10.41 10.95
CA HIS A 44 -7.05 -11.42 11.74
C HIS A 44 -7.71 -11.72 13.08
N LYS A 45 -8.21 -10.72 13.81
CA LYS A 45 -8.85 -10.91 15.13
C LYS A 45 -10.03 -11.86 15.04
N GLY A 46 -10.95 -11.59 14.12
CA GLY A 46 -12.13 -12.44 13.91
C GLY A 46 -11.79 -13.87 13.49
N ILE A 47 -10.67 -14.06 12.78
CA ILE A 47 -10.19 -15.38 12.38
C ILE A 47 -9.50 -16.09 13.57
N ALA A 48 -8.72 -15.36 14.35
CA ALA A 48 -7.90 -15.90 15.45
C ALA A 48 -8.72 -16.19 16.72
N SER A 49 -9.82 -15.47 16.97
CA SER A 49 -10.63 -15.60 18.18
C SER A 49 -11.39 -16.93 18.32
N GLY A 50 -11.48 -17.76 17.28
CA GLY A 50 -12.13 -19.07 17.35
C GLY A 50 -11.26 -20.15 18.00
N ASP A 51 -11.86 -21.22 18.54
CA ASP A 51 -11.17 -22.33 19.23
C ASP A 51 -10.05 -22.99 18.41
N LYS A 52 -10.10 -22.89 17.08
CA LYS A 52 -9.09 -23.40 16.14
C LYS A 52 -8.52 -22.31 15.22
N GLY A 53 -8.69 -21.04 15.57
CA GLY A 53 -8.33 -19.90 14.74
C GLY A 53 -6.84 -19.87 14.40
N LEU A 54 -5.97 -20.02 15.40
CA LEU A 54 -4.51 -20.07 15.19
C LEU A 54 -4.07 -21.28 14.35
N GLN A 55 -4.69 -22.45 14.55
CA GLN A 55 -4.40 -23.62 13.72
C GLN A 55 -4.80 -23.35 12.26
N TYR A 56 -5.99 -22.80 12.04
CA TYR A 56 -6.45 -22.41 10.71
C TYR A 56 -5.48 -21.42 10.05
N LEU A 57 -4.97 -20.42 10.78
CA LEU A 57 -3.99 -19.47 10.26
C LEU A 57 -2.67 -20.14 9.84
N ARG A 58 -2.21 -21.15 10.58
CA ARG A 58 -1.03 -21.95 10.20
C ARG A 58 -1.30 -22.78 8.95
N ASP A 59 -2.49 -23.39 8.87
CA ASP A 59 -2.89 -24.24 7.74
C ASP A 59 -3.05 -23.44 6.42
N LEU A 60 -3.20 -22.11 6.49
CA LEU A 60 -3.16 -21.25 5.29
C LEU A 60 -1.79 -21.28 4.59
N ASN A 61 -0.72 -21.66 5.31
CA ASN A 61 0.65 -21.72 4.83
C ASN A 61 1.08 -20.41 4.14
N LEU A 62 0.97 -19.28 4.86
CA LEU A 62 1.31 -17.96 4.33
C LEU A 62 2.81 -17.83 3.98
N GLU A 63 3.67 -18.57 4.68
CA GLU A 63 5.11 -18.65 4.39
C GLU A 63 5.36 -19.10 2.95
N GLY A 64 4.69 -20.17 2.50
CA GLY A 64 4.82 -20.68 1.13
C GLY A 64 4.40 -19.68 0.05
N LEU A 65 3.49 -18.74 0.35
CA LEU A 65 3.09 -17.68 -0.58
C LEU A 65 4.10 -16.53 -0.59
N VAL A 66 4.56 -16.10 0.58
CA VAL A 66 5.48 -14.95 0.73
C VAL A 66 6.87 -15.26 0.19
N MET A 67 7.36 -16.48 0.43
CA MET A 67 8.71 -16.91 0.06
C MET A 67 8.77 -17.51 -1.35
N CYS A 68 7.67 -17.52 -2.10
CA CYS A 68 7.66 -18.10 -3.44
C CYS A 68 8.48 -17.25 -4.44
N PRO A 69 8.99 -17.85 -5.54
CA PRO A 69 9.80 -17.14 -6.54
C PRO A 69 9.10 -15.95 -7.20
N LEU A 70 7.76 -15.97 -7.26
CA LEU A 70 6.95 -14.90 -7.87
C LEU A 70 6.91 -13.61 -7.03
N ASN A 71 7.36 -13.67 -5.76
CA ASN A 71 7.54 -12.52 -4.87
C ASN A 71 6.33 -11.55 -4.80
N PRO A 72 5.18 -12.02 -4.29
CA PRO A 72 3.96 -11.20 -4.25
C PRO A 72 4.08 -9.96 -3.38
N LEU A 73 5.00 -9.93 -2.39
CA LEU A 73 5.24 -8.75 -1.56
C LEU A 73 5.79 -7.55 -2.35
N LYS A 74 6.38 -7.78 -3.54
CA LYS A 74 6.86 -6.71 -4.42
C LYS A 74 5.72 -6.04 -5.20
N SER A 75 4.70 -6.79 -5.59
CA SER A 75 3.58 -6.28 -6.41
C SER A 75 2.38 -5.77 -5.62
N CYS A 76 2.17 -6.29 -4.40
CA CYS A 76 1.03 -5.88 -3.59
C CYS A 76 1.24 -4.47 -3.01
N LEU A 77 0.14 -3.77 -2.73
CA LEU A 77 0.17 -2.42 -2.16
C LEU A 77 0.98 -2.36 -0.86
N ALA A 78 1.92 -1.41 -0.77
CA ALA A 78 2.85 -1.28 0.36
C ALA A 78 2.15 -1.19 1.72
N ALA A 79 1.03 -0.45 1.81
CA ALA A 79 0.25 -0.34 3.04
C ALA A 79 -0.31 -1.71 3.49
N VAL A 80 -0.80 -2.52 2.56
CA VAL A 80 -1.29 -3.88 2.85
C VAL A 80 -0.13 -4.78 3.28
N VAL A 81 1.01 -4.70 2.60
CA VAL A 81 2.22 -5.49 2.93
C VAL A 81 2.78 -5.14 4.30
N LYS A 82 2.89 -3.85 4.65
CA LYS A 82 3.34 -3.38 5.98
C LYS A 82 2.42 -3.92 7.09
N GLN A 83 1.11 -3.78 6.95
CA GLN A 83 0.14 -4.30 7.92
C GLN A 83 0.18 -5.83 8.01
N PHE A 84 0.20 -6.51 6.87
CA PHE A 84 0.32 -7.97 6.80
C PHE A 84 1.57 -8.48 7.52
N ALA A 85 2.73 -7.88 7.28
CA ALA A 85 3.99 -8.27 7.91
C ALA A 85 3.96 -8.12 9.43
N SER A 86 3.36 -7.02 9.92
CA SER A 86 3.20 -6.77 11.34
C SER A 86 2.31 -7.83 12.01
N VAL A 87 1.15 -8.13 11.40
CA VAL A 87 0.21 -9.13 11.90
C VAL A 87 0.77 -10.55 11.80
N ALA A 88 1.45 -10.89 10.71
CA ALA A 88 2.07 -12.20 10.52
C ALA A 88 3.17 -12.47 11.55
N ARG A 89 3.96 -11.43 11.90
CA ARG A 89 4.96 -11.48 12.97
C ARG A 89 4.31 -11.67 14.33
N HIS A 90 3.23 -10.94 14.63
CA HIS A 90 2.51 -11.05 15.90
C HIS A 90 2.02 -12.49 16.16
N TYR A 91 1.46 -13.14 15.14
CA TYR A 91 1.03 -14.54 15.24
C TYR A 91 2.14 -15.57 15.01
N GLN A 92 3.38 -15.12 14.82
CA GLN A 92 4.55 -15.98 14.56
C GLN A 92 4.35 -16.94 13.37
N LEU A 93 3.69 -16.46 12.30
CA LEU A 93 3.40 -17.28 11.12
C LEU A 93 4.50 -17.21 10.06
N VAL A 94 5.02 -16.01 9.81
CA VAL A 94 6.09 -15.76 8.83
C VAL A 94 6.77 -14.43 9.15
N TYR A 95 8.08 -14.36 8.93
CA TYR A 95 8.85 -13.13 9.04
C TYR A 95 9.09 -12.53 7.64
N CYS A 96 8.36 -11.46 7.31
CA CYS A 96 8.36 -10.86 5.96
C CYS A 96 9.41 -9.76 5.76
N TYR A 97 9.92 -9.16 6.84
CA TYR A 97 10.71 -7.92 6.77
C TYR A 97 12.00 -8.06 5.94
N SER A 98 12.69 -9.20 6.03
CA SER A 98 13.89 -9.46 5.21
C SER A 98 13.59 -9.49 3.70
N VAL A 99 12.43 -10.00 3.31
CA VAL A 99 11.97 -10.03 1.92
C VAL A 99 11.58 -8.62 1.45
N ILE A 100 10.89 -7.87 2.31
CA ILE A 100 10.48 -6.48 2.03
C ILE A 100 11.72 -5.59 1.85
N GLU A 101 12.68 -5.67 2.76
CA GLU A 101 13.95 -4.92 2.68
C GLU A 101 14.73 -5.27 1.40
N ARG A 102 14.81 -6.56 1.06
CA ARG A 102 15.42 -7.00 -0.20
C ARG A 102 14.71 -6.39 -1.41
N ASN A 103 13.38 -6.34 -1.42
CA ASN A 103 12.61 -5.78 -2.52
C ASN A 103 12.86 -4.27 -2.69
N GLN A 104 12.93 -3.53 -1.59
CA GLN A 104 13.24 -2.10 -1.60
C GLN A 104 14.64 -1.84 -2.16
N ARG A 105 15.64 -2.64 -1.77
CA ARG A 105 17.02 -2.52 -2.28
C ARG A 105 17.13 -2.77 -3.78
N LEU A 106 16.31 -3.67 -4.32
CA LEU A 106 16.26 -3.96 -5.76
C LEU A 106 15.54 -2.89 -6.58
N ALA A 107 14.75 -2.02 -5.94
CA ALA A 107 14.04 -0.92 -6.59
C ALA A 107 14.89 0.37 -6.70
N LEU A 108 16.06 0.43 -6.05
CA LEU A 108 16.93 1.61 -6.12
C LEU A 108 17.57 1.73 -7.50
N PRO A 109 17.48 2.89 -8.18
CA PRO A 109 18.16 3.13 -9.45
C PRO A 109 19.67 2.94 -9.25
N THR A 110 20.27 2.00 -9.97
CA THR A 110 21.73 1.90 -10.01
C THR A 110 22.24 3.05 -10.89
N ALA A 111 23.19 3.85 -10.40
CA ALA A 111 23.78 4.99 -11.10
C ALA A 111 24.70 4.59 -12.28
N SER A 112 24.27 3.64 -13.11
CA SER A 112 24.87 3.35 -14.40
C SER A 112 24.18 4.22 -15.45
N CYS A 113 24.94 5.20 -15.95
CA CYS A 113 24.66 5.90 -17.19
C CYS A 113 24.31 4.89 -18.30
N ASP A 114 23.06 4.92 -18.77
CA ASP A 114 22.71 4.86 -20.18
C ASP A 114 21.20 5.12 -20.32
N ASP A 115 20.92 6.13 -21.14
CA ASP A 115 19.61 6.62 -21.56
C ASP A 115 19.00 5.65 -22.57
N ASP A 116 18.09 4.77 -22.12
CA ASP A 116 17.00 4.26 -22.96
C ASP A 116 15.79 3.84 -22.09
N GLY A 117 14.79 4.73 -22.09
CA GLY A 117 13.39 4.37 -22.33
C GLY A 117 12.76 3.25 -21.51
N VAL A 118 11.87 3.65 -20.60
CA VAL A 118 10.99 2.81 -19.76
C VAL A 118 11.74 2.17 -18.61
N HIS A 119 11.97 2.96 -17.55
CA HIS A 119 12.03 2.37 -16.21
C HIS A 119 10.83 1.44 -16.12
N ALA A 120 11.09 0.14 -15.90
CA ALA A 120 10.10 -0.82 -15.46
C ALA A 120 9.55 -0.30 -14.14
N GLY A 121 8.64 0.68 -14.23
CA GLY A 121 7.90 1.21 -13.11
C GLY A 121 7.26 0.00 -12.49
N ASP A 122 7.70 -0.30 -11.27
CA ASP A 122 7.25 -1.45 -10.52
C ASP A 122 5.73 -1.45 -10.59
N VAL A 123 5.14 -2.39 -11.33
CA VAL A 123 3.69 -2.41 -11.54
C VAL A 123 3.09 -2.90 -10.24
N VAL A 124 2.96 -1.97 -9.29
CA VAL A 124 2.19 -2.16 -8.08
C VAL A 124 0.75 -2.30 -8.51
N LEU A 125 0.04 -3.27 -7.94
CA LEU A 125 -1.38 -3.43 -8.19
C LEU A 125 -2.13 -2.14 -7.85
N ASP A 126 -3.16 -1.85 -8.62
CA ASP A 126 -4.00 -0.68 -8.40
C ASP A 126 -4.59 -0.70 -6.97
N ALA A 127 -4.63 0.47 -6.34
CA ALA A 127 -5.11 0.69 -4.98
C ALA A 127 -6.63 0.93 -4.96
N PHE A 128 -7.39 0.12 -5.72
CA PHE A 128 -8.84 0.24 -5.76
C PHE A 128 -9.51 -0.70 -4.77
N PHE A 129 -10.00 -0.15 -3.65
CA PHE A 129 -10.78 -0.89 -2.66
C PHE A 129 -12.27 -0.56 -2.82
N PRO A 130 -13.10 -1.51 -3.31
CA PRO A 130 -14.50 -1.23 -3.63
C PRO A 130 -15.38 -0.92 -2.41
N PHE A 131 -14.86 -1.22 -1.21
CA PHE A 131 -15.53 -0.99 0.07
C PHE A 131 -14.75 -0.02 0.96
N ASP A 132 -14.09 0.98 0.36
CA ASP A 132 -13.61 2.12 1.13
C ASP A 132 -14.77 2.94 1.72
N PRO A 133 -14.51 3.78 2.75
CA PRO A 133 -15.56 4.53 3.43
C PRO A 133 -16.47 5.30 2.49
N TYR A 134 -17.78 5.09 2.63
CA TYR A 134 -18.78 5.71 1.77
C TYR A 134 -18.99 7.18 2.12
N LEU A 135 -18.56 8.09 1.24
CA LEU A 135 -18.46 9.54 1.54
C LEU A 135 -19.75 10.36 1.37
N LEU A 136 -20.77 9.82 0.70
CA LEU A 136 -21.97 10.61 0.37
C LEU A 136 -22.88 10.79 1.58
N LYS A 137 -22.90 12.00 2.15
CA LYS A 137 -23.66 12.35 3.37
C LYS A 137 -25.15 11.96 3.34
N ARG A 138 -25.83 12.11 2.19
CA ARG A 138 -27.28 11.87 2.08
C ARG A 138 -27.63 10.38 2.12
N THR A 139 -26.91 9.59 1.34
CA THR A 139 -27.12 8.15 1.17
C THR A 139 -26.29 7.32 2.15
N GLY A 140 -25.29 7.92 2.79
CA GLY A 140 -24.39 7.25 3.72
C GLY A 140 -25.10 6.69 4.95
N ARG A 141 -26.19 7.32 5.40
CA ARG A 141 -27.04 6.80 6.49
C ARG A 141 -27.56 5.36 6.26
N TRP A 142 -27.66 4.92 5.00
CA TRP A 142 -28.14 3.58 4.64
C TRP A 142 -27.00 2.55 4.59
N ILE A 143 -25.78 3.00 4.33
CA ILE A 143 -24.59 2.15 4.21
C ILE A 143 -23.85 2.05 5.54
N GLU A 144 -23.80 3.12 6.32
CA GLU A 144 -23.05 3.20 7.58
C GLU A 144 -23.39 2.08 8.58
N PRO A 145 -24.66 1.66 8.79
CA PRO A 145 -24.98 0.54 9.67
C PRO A 145 -24.48 -0.83 9.19
N LEU A 146 -24.23 -0.97 7.89
CA LEU A 146 -23.72 -2.18 7.25
C LEU A 146 -22.19 -2.16 7.09
N TYR A 147 -21.59 -0.98 7.19
CA TYR A 147 -20.18 -0.76 6.94
C TYR A 147 -19.36 -1.18 8.16
N ARG A 148 -18.43 -2.12 7.96
CA ARG A 148 -17.49 -2.52 8.99
C ARG A 148 -16.27 -1.60 8.95
N LYS A 149 -16.21 -0.64 9.88
CA LYS A 149 -15.03 0.22 10.07
C LYS A 149 -13.87 -0.64 10.61
N PHE A 150 -12.68 -0.44 10.08
CA PHE A 150 -11.47 -0.97 10.68
C PHE A 150 -11.09 -0.08 11.86
N GLU A 151 -11.04 -0.67 13.06
CA GLU A 151 -10.68 0.03 14.29
C GLU A 151 -9.38 -0.56 14.83
N LYS A 152 -8.36 0.31 14.93
CA LYS A 152 -7.09 -0.06 15.53
C LYS A 152 -7.28 -0.12 17.06
N THR A 153 -7.03 -1.27 17.67
CA THR A 153 -7.07 -1.45 19.14
C THR A 153 -5.66 -1.40 19.70
N GLU A 154 -5.53 -1.23 21.03
CA GLU A 154 -4.22 -1.28 21.70
C GLU A 154 -3.51 -2.62 21.50
N ASP A 155 -4.28 -3.71 21.33
CA ASP A 155 -3.74 -5.04 21.03
C ASP A 155 -3.22 -5.20 19.59
N ASP A 156 -3.41 -4.21 18.70
CA ASP A 156 -2.93 -4.34 17.33
C ASP A 156 -1.40 -4.26 17.24
N PRO A 157 -0.77 -5.12 16.44
CA PRO A 157 0.66 -5.10 16.23
C PRO A 157 1.15 -3.73 15.73
N LEU A 158 2.18 -3.19 16.39
CA LEU A 158 2.81 -1.95 15.94
C LEU A 158 3.42 -2.18 14.56
N VAL A 159 2.92 -1.44 13.57
CA VAL A 159 3.60 -1.34 12.28
C VAL A 159 4.84 -0.50 12.50
N LEU A 160 6.00 -1.12 12.31
CA LEU A 160 7.27 -0.41 12.23
C LEU A 160 7.17 0.50 11.01
N ASP A 161 7.10 1.81 11.25
CA ASP A 161 7.25 2.77 10.17
C ASP A 161 8.74 3.01 10.00
N ASP A 162 9.29 2.54 8.88
CA ASP A 162 10.62 2.91 8.39
C ASP A 162 10.51 4.22 7.57
N GLU A 163 9.65 5.16 7.98
CA GLU A 163 9.75 6.51 7.44
C GLU A 163 11.02 7.11 8.05
N PRO A 164 11.98 7.63 7.25
CA PRO A 164 12.98 8.50 7.82
C PRO A 164 12.24 9.65 8.51
N GLU A 165 12.58 9.92 9.76
CA GLU A 165 12.33 11.22 10.37
C GLU A 165 13.17 12.22 9.58
N ASP A 166 12.71 12.59 8.38
CA ASP A 166 13.15 13.79 7.70
C ASP A 166 12.58 14.94 8.52
N GLU A 167 13.31 15.32 9.58
CA GLU A 167 13.27 16.68 10.13
C GLU A 167 13.70 17.62 9.00
N GLU A 168 12.81 17.88 8.03
CA GLU A 168 12.91 19.07 7.20
C GLU A 168 12.67 20.26 8.12
N ASP A 169 13.77 20.87 8.56
CA ASP A 169 13.82 22.23 9.12
C ASP A 169 13.20 23.20 8.10
N GLU A 170 11.87 23.31 8.10
CA GLU A 170 11.11 24.35 7.43
C GLU A 170 11.36 25.68 8.15
N PRO A 171 12.05 26.67 7.55
CA PRO A 171 12.20 27.98 8.17
C PRO A 171 10.84 28.69 8.22
N VAL A 172 10.22 28.64 9.40
CA VAL A 172 8.96 29.30 9.76
C VAL A 172 8.98 30.80 9.41
N CYS A 173 8.40 31.18 8.28
CA CYS A 173 7.88 32.54 8.08
C CYS A 173 6.61 32.71 8.92
N ARG A 174 6.77 33.23 10.15
CA ARG A 174 5.65 33.56 11.05
C ARG A 174 4.74 34.59 10.39
N SER A 175 3.48 34.22 10.14
CA SER A 175 2.38 35.16 9.90
C SER A 175 1.31 34.99 10.99
N PRO A 176 0.60 36.06 11.40
CA PRO A 176 -0.07 36.13 12.70
C PRO A 176 -1.40 35.36 12.74
N LYS A 177 -1.69 34.77 13.90
CA LYS A 177 -2.97 34.11 14.23
C LYS A 177 -4.13 35.11 14.11
N SER A 178 -5.19 34.73 13.41
CA SER A 178 -6.49 35.40 13.46
C SER A 178 -7.62 34.41 13.78
N PRO A 179 -8.70 34.87 14.43
CA PRO A 179 -9.52 34.05 15.32
C PRO A 179 -10.76 33.44 14.65
N SER A 180 -11.34 32.50 15.39
CA SER A 180 -12.62 31.83 15.19
C SER A 180 -13.76 32.70 14.65
N CYS A 181 -14.58 32.05 13.80
CA CYS A 181 -15.93 32.35 13.34
C CYS A 181 -16.13 33.60 12.45
N VAL A 182 -16.49 33.37 11.18
CA VAL A 182 -17.56 34.13 10.49
C VAL A 182 -18.12 33.28 9.35
N ALA A 183 -19.38 32.88 9.53
CA ALA A 183 -20.24 32.45 8.45
C ALA A 183 -20.59 33.67 7.58
N GLU A 184 -19.67 34.16 6.76
CA GLU A 184 -19.95 35.09 5.66
C GLU A 184 -18.81 35.05 4.65
N MET A 185 -18.98 34.34 3.53
CA MET A 185 -18.54 34.76 2.19
C MET A 185 -18.82 33.68 1.14
N PHE A 186 -20.08 33.23 1.07
CA PHE A 186 -20.65 32.95 -0.26
C PHE A 186 -21.13 34.28 -0.82
N SER A 187 -20.24 34.97 -1.54
CA SER A 187 -20.61 36.13 -2.34
C SER A 187 -19.59 36.29 -3.45
N TYR A 188 -20.02 35.88 -4.65
CA TYR A 188 -19.66 36.37 -5.99
C TYR A 188 -18.23 36.92 -6.16
N GLY A 189 -17.37 36.29 -6.96
CA GLY A 189 -17.49 36.32 -8.40
C GLY A 189 -16.33 37.14 -9.01
N THR A 190 -15.83 36.67 -10.15
CA THR A 190 -14.93 37.34 -11.10
C THR A 190 -13.42 37.36 -10.78
N SER A 191 -12.67 36.61 -11.60
CA SER A 191 -11.23 36.80 -11.84
C SER A 191 -10.93 38.16 -12.47
N PRO A 192 -9.77 38.75 -12.13
CA PRO A 192 -9.09 39.64 -13.07
C PRO A 192 -7.61 39.28 -13.24
N GLY A 193 -7.26 38.85 -14.46
CA GLY A 193 -6.14 39.45 -15.18
C GLY A 193 -4.72 38.93 -14.90
N PHE A 194 -4.26 38.06 -15.80
CA PHE A 194 -2.87 37.73 -16.07
C PHE A 194 -2.12 39.01 -16.55
N LYS A 195 -1.02 39.41 -15.90
CA LYS A 195 -0.03 40.34 -16.47
C LYS A 195 1.36 39.69 -16.43
N ARG A 196 1.80 39.18 -17.59
CA ARG A 196 3.21 38.86 -17.85
C ARG A 196 3.99 40.16 -18.01
N SER A 197 5.00 40.42 -17.19
CA SER A 197 6.09 41.34 -17.55
C SER A 197 7.30 40.53 -17.98
N LEU A 198 7.58 40.56 -19.27
CA LEU A 198 8.88 40.18 -19.84
C LEU A 198 9.85 41.33 -19.60
N SER A 199 10.98 41.07 -18.95
CA SER A 199 12.13 41.98 -18.92
C SER A 199 13.33 41.27 -19.54
N TYR A 200 13.76 41.73 -20.71
CA TYR A 200 15.10 41.47 -21.22
C TYR A 200 15.64 42.69 -21.97
N GLY A 201 16.81 43.13 -21.53
CA GLY A 201 17.86 43.71 -22.37
C GLY A 201 17.88 45.23 -22.53
N HIS A 202 18.90 45.88 -21.96
CA HIS A 202 20.06 46.28 -22.77
C HIS A 202 21.23 46.76 -21.88
N HIS A 203 22.36 46.06 -21.99
CA HIS A 203 23.67 46.62 -21.66
C HIS A 203 24.22 47.31 -22.91
N ARG A 204 24.71 48.54 -22.73
CA ARG A 204 25.84 49.09 -23.47
C ARG A 204 26.76 49.77 -22.47
#